data_AF-A0A2E0S0N3-F1
#
_entry.id   AF-A0A2E0S0N3-F1
#
_cell.length_a   1.000
_cell.length_b   1.000
_cell.length_c   1.000
_cell.angle_alpha   90.00
_cell.angle_beta   90.00
_cell.angle_gamma   90.00
#
_symmetry.space_group_name_H-M   'P 1'
#
loop_
_entity.id
_entity.type
_entity.pdbx_description
1 polymer ?
#
loop_
_entity_poly.entity_id
_entity_poly.type
_entity_poly.pdbx_seq_one_letter_code
_entity_poly.pdbx_strand_id
1 'polypeptide(L)'
;MRTFKGYLTERFQEWKKPNKPAWTEGLSTMLFDLRNSGINDLPIPLSPSIFSRLWPKPTRSRVFHVTDYMGVENLARLQGRKKSISAFYNIARWTIEDGIRTDGGYVVELDADVLVAAPDDISSMPDKGGTRWITWKTIFSQMGQKKYLKRMEDDLNEFLIELIMQYADDPKFMPDVKKSWVALGKEYKNEKRILYDIIKDYFDGIEQVIRKHGKELHFVFTNYVGDRHLRPDPDSGDYEEWDELVVNNIKIIKIHVGPEFAPDFEEDDDIDGFPFKGWDDTGDLTKYIAQKVKKDLKKRK
;
A
#
# COMPACT_ATOMS: atom_id res chain seq x y z
N MET A 1 15.51 -6.99 -20.39
CA MET A 1 14.13 -7.08 -19.84
C MET A 1 14.14 -8.20 -18.79
N ARG A 2 13.99 -7.91 -17.49
CA ARG A 2 14.04 -8.96 -16.45
C ARG A 2 12.65 -9.57 -16.30
N THR A 3 12.56 -10.90 -16.36
CA THR A 3 11.31 -11.67 -16.22
C THR A 3 10.92 -11.78 -14.74
N PHE A 4 9.65 -12.10 -14.45
CA PHE A 4 9.13 -12.34 -13.09
C PHE A 4 10.01 -13.33 -12.29
N LYS A 5 10.68 -14.26 -12.97
CA LYS A 5 11.65 -15.20 -12.41
C LYS A 5 12.89 -14.53 -11.81
N GLY A 6 13.34 -13.40 -12.36
CA GLY A 6 14.47 -12.62 -11.87
C GLY A 6 14.21 -11.89 -10.55
N TYR A 7 12.94 -11.68 -10.17
CA TYR A 7 12.56 -11.10 -8.87
C TYR A 7 12.73 -12.07 -7.70
N LEU A 8 12.86 -13.38 -7.97
CA LEU A 8 12.85 -14.43 -6.94
C LEU A 8 14.27 -14.85 -6.54
N THR A 9 15.24 -14.74 -7.44
CA THR A 9 16.61 -15.22 -7.19
C THR A 9 17.36 -14.38 -6.15
N GLU A 10 16.99 -13.10 -5.97
CA GLU A 10 17.53 -12.23 -4.92
C GLU A 10 16.79 -12.35 -3.56
N ARG A 11 15.70 -13.13 -3.45
CA ARG A 11 14.83 -13.16 -2.24
C ARG A 11 15.25 -14.10 -1.11
N PHE A 12 16.34 -14.86 -1.22
CA PHE A 12 16.67 -15.93 -0.25
C PHE A 12 17.97 -15.80 0.56
N GLN A 13 18.67 -14.66 0.53
CA GLN A 13 19.77 -14.41 1.48
C GLN A 13 19.70 -13.01 2.06
N GLU A 14 19.36 -12.92 3.35
CA GLU A 14 19.87 -11.96 4.33
C GLU A 14 19.14 -12.17 5.66
N TRP A 15 19.69 -13.08 6.46
CA TRP A 15 19.26 -13.39 7.83
C TRP A 15 20.33 -12.79 8.76
N LYS A 16 19.96 -11.72 9.48
CA LYS A 16 20.51 -11.22 10.77
C LYS A 16 20.41 -9.70 10.87
N LYS A 17 19.37 -9.18 11.54
CA LYS A 17 19.43 -8.00 12.44
C LYS A 17 18.30 -8.13 13.48
N PRO A 18 18.58 -7.92 14.78
CA PRO A 18 17.56 -7.87 15.83
C PRO A 18 16.85 -6.51 15.76
N ASN A 19 15.57 -6.44 16.13
CA ASN A 19 14.66 -5.28 15.99
C ASN A 19 14.12 -5.07 14.58
N LYS A 20 13.37 -6.05 14.06
CA LYS A 20 12.57 -5.82 12.86
C LYS A 20 11.12 -5.47 13.23
N PRO A 21 10.49 -4.51 12.53
CA PRO A 21 9.05 -4.27 12.61
C PRO A 21 8.28 -5.59 12.37
N ALA A 22 7.08 -5.70 12.94
CA ALA A 22 6.15 -6.76 12.57
C ALA A 22 6.08 -6.84 11.03
N TRP A 23 6.14 -8.05 10.46
CA TRP A 23 6.01 -8.33 9.02
C TRP A 23 7.23 -8.11 8.12
N THR A 24 8.44 -8.31 8.64
CA THR A 24 9.65 -8.49 7.81
C THR A 24 9.91 -9.93 7.36
N GLU A 25 8.92 -10.80 7.53
CA GLU A 25 8.94 -12.18 7.05
C GLU A 25 8.73 -12.22 5.52
N GLY A 26 9.09 -13.32 4.87
CA GLY A 26 8.94 -13.45 3.42
C GLY A 26 7.46 -13.38 2.99
N LEU A 27 7.21 -13.01 1.73
CA LEU A 27 5.86 -12.97 1.14
C LEU A 27 5.03 -14.23 1.45
N SER A 28 5.66 -15.40 1.39
CA SER A 28 5.02 -16.67 1.75
C SER A 28 4.47 -16.65 3.17
N THR A 29 5.22 -16.12 4.15
CA THR A 29 4.76 -16.11 5.53
C THR A 29 3.54 -15.23 5.71
N MET A 30 3.54 -14.04 5.09
CA MET A 30 2.38 -13.14 5.09
C MET A 30 1.14 -13.79 4.45
N LEU A 31 1.30 -14.48 3.32
CA LEU A 31 0.18 -15.12 2.62
C LEU A 31 -0.46 -16.26 3.43
N PHE A 32 0.32 -17.00 4.21
CA PHE A 32 -0.18 -18.11 5.03
C PHE A 32 -0.51 -17.74 6.48
N ASP A 33 -0.40 -16.47 6.86
CA ASP A 33 -0.68 -16.01 8.23
C ASP A 33 -2.09 -15.42 8.37
N LEU A 34 -3.09 -16.30 8.48
CA LEU A 34 -4.49 -15.92 8.73
C LEU A 34 -4.88 -16.00 10.22
N ARG A 35 -3.89 -15.93 11.13
CA ARG A 35 -4.04 -16.37 12.53
C ARG A 35 -5.03 -15.56 13.36
N ASN A 36 -5.29 -14.30 13.06
CA ASN A 36 -6.10 -13.44 13.93
C ASN A 36 -7.59 -13.52 13.60
N SER A 37 -7.97 -13.52 12.33
CA SER A 37 -9.37 -13.34 11.90
C SER A 37 -9.76 -14.11 10.62
N GLY A 38 -8.95 -15.07 10.17
CA GLY A 38 -9.32 -15.93 9.03
C GLY A 38 -9.34 -15.16 7.72
N ILE A 39 -10.44 -15.25 6.96
CA ILE A 39 -10.57 -14.56 5.67
C ILE A 39 -10.35 -13.04 5.77
N ASN A 40 -10.68 -12.45 6.91
CA ASN A 40 -10.45 -11.03 7.18
C ASN A 40 -8.96 -10.63 7.12
N ASP A 41 -8.04 -11.54 7.43
CA ASP A 41 -6.59 -11.29 7.36
C ASP A 41 -6.01 -11.57 5.97
N LEU A 42 -6.83 -12.03 5.01
CA LEU A 42 -6.37 -12.42 3.69
C LEU A 42 -5.67 -11.25 2.98
N PRO A 43 -4.39 -11.37 2.59
CA PRO A 43 -3.68 -10.27 1.95
C PRO A 43 -4.10 -10.07 0.49
N ILE A 44 -4.59 -8.87 0.16
CA ILE A 44 -4.95 -8.46 -1.20
C ILE A 44 -3.84 -7.55 -1.77
N PRO A 45 -3.24 -7.89 -2.93
CA PRO A 45 -2.18 -7.11 -3.52
C PRO A 45 -2.71 -5.87 -4.23
N LEU A 46 -2.11 -4.72 -3.92
CA LEU A 46 -2.26 -3.47 -4.66
C LEU A 46 -1.26 -3.48 -5.82
N SER A 47 -1.48 -4.37 -6.79
CA SER A 47 -0.54 -4.64 -7.88
C SER A 47 -0.79 -3.71 -9.07
N PRO A 48 0.14 -2.81 -9.43
CA PRO A 48 0.01 -1.99 -10.64
C PRO A 48 -0.17 -2.80 -11.92
N SER A 49 0.40 -4.01 -11.96
CA SER A 49 0.29 -4.88 -13.13
C SER A 49 -1.11 -5.49 -13.27
N ILE A 50 -1.75 -5.89 -12.17
CA ILE A 50 -3.14 -6.34 -12.18
C ILE A 50 -4.04 -5.16 -12.53
N PHE A 51 -3.83 -4.01 -11.87
CA PHE A 51 -4.69 -2.85 -12.02
C PHE A 51 -4.60 -2.26 -13.44
N SER A 52 -3.42 -2.21 -14.07
CA SER A 52 -3.31 -1.75 -15.46
C SER A 52 -4.02 -2.67 -16.48
N ARG A 53 -4.14 -3.98 -16.20
CA ARG A 53 -4.92 -4.90 -17.04
C ARG A 53 -6.43 -4.70 -16.87
N LEU A 54 -6.89 -4.46 -15.64
CA LEU A 54 -8.32 -4.37 -15.31
C LEU A 54 -8.88 -2.94 -15.46
N TRP A 55 -8.07 -1.94 -15.14
CA TRP A 55 -8.39 -0.51 -15.08
C TRP A 55 -7.27 0.29 -15.79
N PRO A 56 -7.22 0.25 -17.14
CA PRO A 56 -6.11 0.82 -17.92
C PRO A 56 -5.99 2.34 -17.85
N LYS A 57 -6.97 3.03 -17.27
CA LYS A 57 -6.96 4.48 -17.04
C LYS A 57 -6.77 4.73 -15.54
N PRO A 58 -5.52 4.87 -15.05
CA PRO A 58 -5.27 5.08 -13.63
C PRO A 58 -5.77 6.45 -13.17
N THR A 59 -6.15 6.54 -11.90
CA THR A 59 -6.53 7.81 -11.26
C THR A 59 -5.26 8.55 -10.85
N ARG A 60 -4.74 9.41 -11.74
CA ARG A 60 -3.51 10.17 -11.49
C ARG A 60 -3.77 11.44 -10.69
N SER A 61 -3.02 11.71 -9.61
CA SER A 61 -3.28 12.75 -8.60
C SER A 61 -2.04 13.47 -8.08
N ARG A 62 -2.21 14.72 -7.66
CA ARG A 62 -1.25 15.43 -6.80
C ARG A 62 -1.37 14.93 -5.36
N VAL A 63 -0.33 14.27 -4.86
CA VAL A 63 -0.25 13.71 -3.50
C VAL A 63 1.03 14.14 -2.80
N PHE A 64 1.12 13.91 -1.50
CA PHE A 64 2.27 14.28 -0.67
C PHE A 64 2.82 13.05 0.06
N HIS A 65 4.12 12.94 0.19
CA HIS A 65 4.76 11.86 0.95
C HIS A 65 5.69 12.45 2.01
N VAL A 66 5.49 12.06 3.26
CA VAL A 66 6.39 12.44 4.36
C VAL A 66 7.53 11.44 4.48
N THR A 67 8.75 11.94 4.59
CA THR A 67 9.95 11.14 4.72
C THR A 67 11.13 11.95 5.27
N ASP A 68 12.31 11.35 5.27
CA ASP A 68 13.59 11.96 5.64
C ASP A 68 14.46 12.25 4.39
N TYR A 69 15.64 12.82 4.57
CA TYR A 69 16.56 13.13 3.47
C TYR A 69 16.92 11.89 2.63
N MET A 70 17.21 10.75 3.27
CA MET A 70 17.51 9.50 2.55
C MET A 70 16.29 8.98 1.77
N GLY A 71 15.09 9.24 2.28
CA GLY A 71 13.82 8.98 1.63
C GLY A 71 13.65 9.75 0.34
N VAL A 72 14.08 11.00 0.28
CA VAL A 72 14.09 11.82 -0.94
C VAL A 72 14.96 11.15 -2.02
N GLU A 73 16.21 10.79 -1.70
CA GLU A 73 17.08 10.08 -2.64
C GLU A 73 16.45 8.78 -3.14
N ASN A 74 15.82 8.03 -2.22
CA ASN A 74 15.16 6.77 -2.55
C ASN A 74 13.99 6.99 -3.51
N LEU A 75 13.17 8.03 -3.29
CA LEU A 75 12.06 8.38 -4.17
C LEU A 75 12.54 8.77 -5.57
N ALA A 76 13.65 9.50 -5.68
CA ALA A 76 14.25 9.82 -6.98
C ALA A 76 14.58 8.55 -7.77
N ARG A 77 15.17 7.54 -7.09
CA ARG A 77 15.49 6.21 -7.68
C ARG A 77 14.25 5.36 -7.98
N LEU A 78 13.11 5.65 -7.37
CA LEU A 78 11.83 4.95 -7.59
C LEU A 78 11.05 5.46 -8.81
N GLN A 79 11.34 6.66 -9.32
CA GLN A 79 10.70 7.14 -10.56
C GLN A 79 10.92 6.17 -11.72
N GLY A 80 9.87 5.89 -12.49
CA GLY A 80 9.90 4.90 -13.57
C GLY A 80 9.91 3.43 -13.13
N ARG A 81 9.85 3.14 -11.82
CA ARG A 81 9.71 1.78 -11.28
C ARG A 81 8.24 1.45 -10.99
N LYS A 82 7.93 0.16 -10.90
CA LYS A 82 6.59 -0.35 -10.56
C LYS A 82 6.29 -0.39 -9.06
N LYS A 83 7.22 0.06 -8.21
CA LYS A 83 7.05 0.03 -6.76
C LYS A 83 6.01 1.06 -6.33
N SER A 84 5.28 0.74 -5.27
CA SER A 84 4.29 1.62 -4.67
C SER A 84 4.76 2.16 -3.33
N ILE A 85 4.33 3.37 -2.99
CA ILE A 85 4.60 4.06 -1.72
C ILE A 85 3.29 4.50 -1.07
N SER A 86 3.34 4.80 0.22
CA SER A 86 2.26 5.52 0.91
C SER A 86 2.31 7.00 0.54
N ALA A 87 1.18 7.70 0.53
CA ALA A 87 1.06 9.13 0.29
C ALA A 87 -0.23 9.65 0.93
N PHE A 88 -0.38 10.97 0.98
CA PHE A 88 -1.37 11.66 1.79
C PHE A 88 -1.99 12.82 0.99
N TYR A 89 -3.28 13.09 1.19
CA TYR A 89 -3.87 14.40 0.93
C TYR A 89 -3.98 15.22 2.22
N ASN A 90 -4.25 14.57 3.35
CA ASN A 90 -4.40 15.17 4.66
C ASN A 90 -3.34 14.60 5.58
N ILE A 91 -2.60 15.49 6.25
CA ILE A 91 -1.56 15.09 7.20
C ILE A 91 -1.40 16.15 8.29
N ALA A 92 -1.39 15.70 9.54
CA ALA A 92 -1.22 16.55 10.70
C ALA A 92 0.20 17.12 10.76
N ARG A 93 0.32 18.26 11.46
CA ARG A 93 1.58 19.00 11.59
C ARG A 93 2.68 18.15 12.22
N TRP A 94 2.40 17.53 13.37
CA TRP A 94 3.38 16.74 14.10
C TRP A 94 3.82 15.51 13.31
N THR A 95 2.94 14.92 12.49
CA THR A 95 3.30 13.82 11.59
C THR A 95 4.30 14.25 10.51
N ILE A 96 4.27 15.51 10.05
CA ILE A 96 5.29 16.04 9.14
C ILE A 96 6.63 16.19 9.87
N GLU A 97 6.61 16.64 11.12
CA GLU A 97 7.81 16.90 11.93
C GLU A 97 8.48 15.58 12.35
N ASP A 98 7.74 14.70 13.04
CA ASP A 98 8.25 13.46 13.62
C ASP A 98 8.36 12.31 12.60
N GLY A 99 7.55 12.35 11.55
CA GLY A 99 7.39 11.26 10.60
C GLY A 99 6.34 10.22 11.04
N ILE A 100 6.30 9.10 10.33
CA ILE A 100 5.34 7.99 10.59
C ILE A 100 6.10 6.69 10.84
N ARG A 101 6.81 6.21 9.82
CA ARG A 101 7.59 4.96 9.86
C ARG A 101 9.08 5.20 9.69
N THR A 102 9.43 6.30 9.01
CA THR A 102 10.75 6.91 8.99
C THR A 102 10.65 8.23 9.74
N ASP A 103 11.80 8.87 9.96
CA ASP A 103 11.82 10.25 10.45
C ASP A 103 11.09 11.18 9.46
N GLY A 104 10.68 12.34 9.97
CA GLY A 104 9.99 13.39 9.23
C GLY A 104 10.93 14.49 8.75
N GLY A 105 10.37 15.69 8.59
CA GLY A 105 11.07 16.89 8.17
C GLY A 105 11.10 17.13 6.66
N TYR A 106 10.75 16.14 5.82
CA TYR A 106 10.66 16.31 4.38
C TYR A 106 9.29 15.89 3.85
N VAL A 107 8.68 16.74 3.02
CA VAL A 107 7.45 16.42 2.30
C VAL A 107 7.70 16.49 0.80
N VAL A 108 7.51 15.38 0.10
CA VAL A 108 7.68 15.32 -1.35
C VAL A 108 6.33 15.49 -2.03
N GLU A 109 6.17 16.57 -2.79
CA GLU A 109 5.02 16.84 -3.64
C GLU A 109 5.13 16.00 -4.93
N LEU A 110 4.20 15.08 -5.13
CA LEU A 110 4.24 14.07 -6.19
C LEU A 110 3.04 14.19 -7.14
N ASP A 111 3.25 13.86 -8.41
CA ASP A 111 2.18 13.46 -9.32
C ASP A 111 2.26 11.95 -9.54
N ALA A 112 1.22 11.21 -9.16
CA ALA A 112 1.28 9.75 -9.07
C ALA A 112 -0.05 9.07 -9.42
N ASP A 113 0.03 7.81 -9.82
CA ASP A 113 -1.14 6.97 -10.07
C ASP A 113 -1.63 6.40 -8.74
N VAL A 114 -2.89 6.67 -8.38
CA VAL A 114 -3.50 6.17 -7.15
C VAL A 114 -3.99 4.74 -7.35
N LEU A 115 -3.46 3.82 -6.56
CA LEU A 115 -3.91 2.42 -6.53
C LEU A 115 -5.09 2.26 -5.57
N VAL A 116 -5.01 2.87 -4.40
CA VAL A 116 -6.07 2.92 -3.40
C VAL A 116 -5.94 4.18 -2.55
N ALA A 117 -7.06 4.71 -2.07
CA ALA A 117 -7.12 5.86 -1.20
C ALA A 117 -8.25 5.68 -0.17
N ALA A 118 -7.98 6.02 1.09
CA ALA A 118 -8.91 5.88 2.20
C ALA A 118 -8.79 7.07 3.17
N PRO A 119 -9.86 7.41 3.90
CA PRO A 119 -9.87 8.52 4.86
C PRO A 119 -9.01 8.29 6.10
N ASP A 120 -8.62 7.05 6.37
CA ASP A 120 -7.90 6.63 7.57
C ASP A 120 -6.66 5.82 7.14
N ASP A 121 -5.75 5.52 8.08
CA ASP A 121 -4.64 4.60 7.81
C ASP A 121 -5.18 3.22 7.40
N ILE A 122 -4.72 2.72 6.25
CA ILE A 122 -5.07 1.37 5.76
C ILE A 122 -3.99 0.35 6.08
N SER A 123 -2.98 0.77 6.85
CA SER A 123 -1.85 -0.03 7.33
C SER A 123 -1.24 -0.85 6.20
N SER A 124 -1.09 -0.23 5.03
CA SER A 124 -0.63 -0.93 3.84
C SER A 124 0.82 -1.40 3.99
N MET A 125 1.10 -2.64 3.57
CA MET A 125 2.40 -3.29 3.86
C MET A 125 3.18 -3.59 2.59
N PRO A 126 4.41 -3.04 2.40
CA PRO A 126 5.23 -3.35 1.24
C PRO A 126 5.91 -4.72 1.38
N ASP A 127 5.87 -5.54 0.33
CA ASP A 127 6.74 -6.70 0.20
C ASP A 127 8.16 -6.31 -0.28
N LYS A 128 9.11 -7.27 -0.28
CA LYS A 128 10.48 -7.04 -0.77
C LYS A 128 10.55 -6.58 -2.24
N GLY A 129 9.54 -6.91 -3.04
CA GLY A 129 9.42 -6.45 -4.43
C GLY A 129 8.91 -5.01 -4.56
N GLY A 130 8.36 -4.44 -3.48
CA GLY A 130 7.77 -3.12 -3.43
C GLY A 130 6.30 -3.07 -3.84
N THR A 131 5.63 -4.22 -3.94
CA THR A 131 4.15 -4.28 -4.03
C THR A 131 3.59 -4.12 -2.63
N ARG A 132 2.59 -3.26 -2.44
CA ARG A 132 1.89 -3.12 -1.16
C ARG A 132 0.66 -4.03 -1.08
N TRP A 133 0.35 -4.44 0.13
CA TRP A 133 -0.72 -5.35 0.47
C TRP A 133 -1.60 -4.73 1.55
N ILE A 134 -2.90 -4.99 1.46
CA ILE A 134 -3.88 -4.65 2.49
C ILE A 134 -4.72 -5.87 2.80
N THR A 135 -5.26 -5.96 4.01
CA THR A 135 -6.10 -7.10 4.39
C THR A 135 -7.50 -6.98 3.80
N TRP A 136 -8.19 -8.11 3.63
CA TRP A 136 -9.61 -8.09 3.27
C TRP A 136 -10.44 -7.27 4.27
N LYS A 137 -10.14 -7.35 5.57
CA LYS A 137 -10.81 -6.56 6.62
C LYS A 137 -10.72 -5.06 6.36
N THR A 138 -9.55 -4.56 5.96
CA THR A 138 -9.34 -3.15 5.61
C THR A 138 -10.30 -2.73 4.49
N ILE A 139 -10.34 -3.51 3.40
CA ILE A 139 -11.22 -3.25 2.25
C ILE A 139 -12.70 -3.31 2.66
N PHE A 140 -13.08 -4.34 3.41
CA PHE A 140 -14.47 -4.61 3.76
C PHE A 140 -15.02 -3.66 4.84
N SER A 141 -14.23 -3.40 5.88
CA SER A 141 -14.69 -2.72 7.10
C SER A 141 -14.31 -1.24 7.15
N GLN A 142 -13.09 -0.87 6.76
CA GLN A 142 -12.58 0.51 6.90
C GLN A 142 -12.90 1.35 5.67
N MET A 143 -12.80 0.78 4.47
CA MET A 143 -13.06 1.52 3.22
C MET A 143 -14.56 1.77 2.93
N GLY A 144 -15.45 1.40 3.86
CA GLY A 144 -16.80 1.97 3.98
C GLY A 144 -17.82 1.53 2.92
N GLN A 145 -17.68 0.33 2.37
CA GLN A 145 -18.44 -0.07 1.18
C GLN A 145 -18.96 -1.52 1.20
N LYS A 146 -19.27 -2.04 2.40
CA LYS A 146 -19.76 -3.41 2.64
C LYS A 146 -20.82 -3.89 1.62
N LYS A 147 -21.76 -3.02 1.23
CA LYS A 147 -22.82 -3.36 0.26
C LYS A 147 -22.30 -3.77 -1.12
N TYR A 148 -21.15 -3.24 -1.53
CA TYR A 148 -20.53 -3.52 -2.83
C TYR A 148 -19.62 -4.75 -2.81
N LEU A 149 -19.32 -5.29 -1.62
CA LEU A 149 -18.26 -6.25 -1.40
C LEU A 149 -18.74 -7.59 -0.83
N LYS A 150 -20.02 -7.72 -0.48
CA LYS A 150 -20.55 -8.90 0.24
C LYS A 150 -20.29 -10.23 -0.49
N ARG A 151 -20.47 -10.27 -1.82
CA ARG A 151 -20.23 -11.49 -2.61
C ARG A 151 -18.75 -11.76 -2.88
N MET A 152 -17.89 -10.75 -2.70
CA MET A 152 -16.46 -10.92 -2.91
C MET A 152 -15.83 -11.76 -1.80
N GLU A 153 -16.31 -11.67 -0.55
CA GLU A 153 -15.83 -12.55 0.54
C GLU A 153 -16.13 -14.03 0.25
N ASP A 154 -17.32 -14.33 -0.27
CA ASP A 154 -17.69 -15.70 -0.66
C ASP A 154 -16.75 -16.24 -1.75
N ASP A 155 -16.48 -15.43 -2.79
CA ASP A 155 -15.54 -15.77 -3.85
C ASP A 155 -14.08 -15.87 -3.35
N LEU A 156 -13.72 -15.05 -2.35
CA LEU A 156 -12.41 -15.13 -1.68
C LEU A 156 -12.26 -16.45 -0.89
N ASN A 157 -13.32 -16.90 -0.23
CA ASN A 157 -13.32 -18.18 0.46
C ASN A 157 -13.29 -19.36 -0.53
N GLU A 158 -14.07 -19.28 -1.61
CA GLU A 158 -14.13 -20.32 -2.64
C GLU A 158 -12.76 -20.56 -3.29
N PHE A 159 -12.06 -19.50 -3.72
CA PHE A 159 -10.72 -19.69 -4.31
C PHE A 159 -9.72 -20.29 -3.31
N LEU A 160 -9.79 -19.91 -2.03
CA LEU A 160 -8.89 -20.49 -1.02
C LEU A 160 -9.13 -21.99 -0.86
N ILE A 161 -10.40 -22.40 -0.85
CA ILE A 161 -10.77 -23.81 -0.82
C ILE A 161 -10.22 -24.52 -2.06
N GLU A 162 -10.39 -23.96 -3.25
CA GLU A 162 -9.86 -24.52 -4.49
C GLU A 162 -8.34 -24.72 -4.44
N LEU A 163 -7.58 -23.72 -3.97
CA LEU A 163 -6.13 -23.85 -3.80
C LEU A 163 -5.75 -24.92 -2.77
N ILE A 164 -6.47 -25.01 -1.65
CA ILE A 164 -6.24 -26.07 -0.66
C ILE A 164 -6.46 -27.43 -1.28
N MET A 165 -7.58 -27.64 -1.97
CA MET A 165 -7.93 -28.92 -2.59
C MET A 165 -7.00 -29.28 -3.76
N GLN A 166 -6.45 -28.29 -4.46
CA GLN A 166 -5.51 -28.51 -5.55
C GLN A 166 -4.14 -28.99 -5.06
N TYR A 167 -3.68 -28.50 -3.91
CA TYR A 167 -2.32 -28.73 -3.45
C TYR A 167 -2.20 -29.65 -2.24
N ALA A 168 -3.24 -29.84 -1.43
CA ALA A 168 -3.21 -30.79 -0.31
C ALA A 168 -3.72 -32.17 -0.76
N ASP A 169 -2.84 -33.19 -0.68
CA ASP A 169 -3.23 -34.59 -0.93
C ASP A 169 -4.29 -35.07 0.08
N ASP A 170 -4.17 -34.62 1.34
CA ASP A 170 -5.15 -34.86 2.42
C ASP A 170 -5.43 -33.52 3.15
N PRO A 171 -6.51 -32.80 2.79
CA PRO A 171 -6.84 -31.47 3.32
C PRO A 171 -7.13 -31.46 4.82
N LYS A 172 -6.09 -31.24 5.63
CA LYS A 172 -6.20 -31.19 7.09
C LYS A 172 -7.13 -30.06 7.54
N PHE A 173 -8.02 -30.36 8.49
CA PHE A 173 -8.91 -29.43 9.20
C PHE A 173 -10.13 -28.93 8.42
N MET A 174 -10.39 -29.40 7.21
CA MET A 174 -11.64 -29.07 6.53
C MET A 174 -12.87 -29.48 7.38
N PRO A 175 -13.96 -28.68 7.39
CA PRO A 175 -14.22 -27.50 6.55
C PRO A 175 -13.66 -26.16 7.08
N ASP A 176 -12.77 -26.15 8.08
CA ASP A 176 -12.13 -24.92 8.59
C ASP A 176 -11.05 -24.42 7.61
N VAL A 177 -11.46 -23.57 6.65
CA VAL A 177 -10.60 -23.03 5.59
C VAL A 177 -9.35 -22.33 6.15
N LYS A 178 -9.50 -21.55 7.23
CA LYS A 178 -8.39 -20.86 7.90
C LYS A 178 -7.34 -21.85 8.37
N LYS A 179 -7.75 -22.86 9.15
CA LYS A 179 -6.80 -23.86 9.68
C LYS A 179 -6.17 -24.68 8.56
N SER A 180 -6.96 -25.01 7.53
CA SER A 180 -6.52 -25.78 6.37
C SER A 180 -5.47 -25.02 5.55
N TRP A 181 -5.69 -23.73 5.27
CA TRP A 181 -4.73 -22.86 4.58
C TRP A 181 -3.41 -22.73 5.34
N VAL A 182 -3.48 -22.50 6.67
CA VAL A 182 -2.29 -22.44 7.52
C VAL A 182 -1.54 -23.78 7.55
N ALA A 183 -2.26 -24.90 7.53
CA ALA A 183 -1.67 -26.23 7.47
C ALA A 183 -0.93 -26.47 6.14
N LEU A 184 -1.55 -26.11 5.01
CA LEU A 184 -0.93 -26.17 3.68
C LEU A 184 0.37 -25.37 3.63
N GLY A 185 0.36 -24.13 4.14
CA GLY A 185 1.55 -23.28 4.19
C GLY A 185 2.68 -23.86 5.05
N LYS A 186 2.36 -24.56 6.13
CA LYS A 186 3.35 -25.27 6.97
C LYS A 186 3.90 -26.50 6.27
N GLU A 187 3.04 -27.26 5.60
CA GLU A 187 3.41 -28.47 4.87
C GLU A 187 4.44 -28.18 3.78
N TYR A 188 4.19 -27.15 2.96
CA TYR A 188 5.08 -26.81 1.84
C TYR A 188 6.12 -25.73 2.16
N LYS A 189 6.30 -25.33 3.44
CA LYS A 189 7.23 -24.27 3.84
C LYS A 189 8.66 -24.48 3.32
N ASN A 190 9.12 -25.73 3.28
CA ASN A 190 10.48 -26.09 2.84
C ASN A 190 10.52 -26.59 1.38
N GLU A 191 9.36 -26.79 0.75
CA GLU A 191 9.22 -27.29 -0.62
C GLU A 191 9.19 -26.13 -1.62
N LYS A 192 10.36 -25.54 -1.88
CA LYS A 192 10.50 -24.26 -2.61
C LYS A 192 9.73 -24.19 -3.93
N ARG A 193 9.66 -25.30 -4.68
CA ARG A 193 8.96 -25.35 -5.97
C ARG A 193 7.45 -25.34 -5.79
N ILE A 194 6.92 -26.21 -4.94
CA ILE A 194 5.48 -26.31 -4.69
C ILE A 194 4.97 -25.01 -4.04
N LEU A 195 5.71 -24.47 -3.07
CA LEU A 195 5.39 -23.19 -2.45
C LEU A 195 5.35 -22.05 -3.47
N TYR A 196 6.26 -22.04 -4.44
CA TYR A 196 6.24 -21.06 -5.52
C TYR A 196 4.99 -21.21 -6.40
N ASP A 197 4.62 -22.45 -6.77
CA ASP A 197 3.44 -22.72 -7.59
C ASP A 197 2.14 -22.30 -6.86
N ILE A 198 2.02 -22.59 -5.55
CA ILE A 198 0.89 -22.11 -4.73
C ILE A 198 0.82 -20.58 -4.71
N ILE A 199 1.94 -19.88 -4.49
CA ILE A 199 1.96 -18.42 -4.46
C ILE A 199 1.59 -17.84 -5.83
N LYS A 200 2.06 -18.45 -6.91
CA LYS A 200 1.69 -18.03 -8.27
C LYS A 200 0.19 -18.16 -8.47
N ASP A 201 -0.37 -19.32 -8.15
CA ASP A 201 -1.81 -19.58 -8.35
C ASP A 201 -2.67 -18.73 -7.39
N TYR A 202 -2.15 -18.36 -6.22
CA TYR A 202 -2.77 -17.35 -5.34
C TYR A 202 -2.92 -15.99 -6.04
N PHE A 203 -1.87 -15.49 -6.69
CA PHE A 203 -1.97 -14.24 -7.45
C PHE A 203 -2.97 -14.35 -8.60
N ASP A 204 -2.95 -15.47 -9.34
CA ASP A 204 -3.85 -15.72 -10.45
C ASP A 204 -5.31 -15.78 -9.97
N GLY A 205 -5.58 -16.47 -8.85
CA GLY A 205 -6.91 -16.55 -8.22
C GLY A 205 -7.40 -15.20 -7.70
N ILE A 206 -6.57 -14.44 -6.99
CA ILE A 206 -6.92 -13.09 -6.53
C ILE A 206 -7.20 -12.16 -7.72
N GLU A 207 -6.43 -12.22 -8.80
CA GLU A 207 -6.74 -11.42 -10.00
C GLU A 207 -8.10 -11.78 -10.60
N GLN A 208 -8.49 -13.06 -10.60
CA GLN A 208 -9.81 -13.49 -11.07
C GLN A 208 -10.93 -12.92 -10.19
N VAL A 209 -10.77 -12.97 -8.86
CA VAL A 209 -11.76 -12.39 -7.93
C VAL A 209 -11.84 -10.87 -8.10
N ILE A 210 -10.71 -10.16 -8.16
CA ILE A 210 -10.65 -8.71 -8.42
C ILE A 210 -11.35 -8.39 -9.75
N ARG A 211 -11.13 -9.18 -10.81
CA ARG A 211 -11.78 -9.00 -12.11
C ARG A 211 -13.29 -9.17 -12.03
N LYS A 212 -13.77 -10.19 -11.32
CA LYS A 212 -15.20 -10.48 -11.13
C LYS A 212 -15.93 -9.33 -10.44
N HIS A 213 -15.29 -8.69 -9.47
CA HIS A 213 -15.82 -7.52 -8.71
C HIS A 213 -15.21 -6.19 -9.17
N GLY A 214 -14.69 -6.14 -10.39
CA GLY A 214 -13.76 -5.09 -10.80
C GLY A 214 -14.35 -3.68 -10.78
N LYS A 215 -15.64 -3.52 -11.06
CA LYS A 215 -16.28 -2.20 -11.07
C LYS A 215 -16.48 -1.68 -9.64
N GLU A 216 -17.03 -2.53 -8.79
CA GLU A 216 -17.28 -2.27 -7.38
C GLU A 216 -15.98 -1.97 -6.65
N LEU A 217 -14.97 -2.84 -6.80
CA LEU A 217 -13.69 -2.68 -6.12
C LEU A 217 -12.92 -1.45 -6.62
N HIS A 218 -12.99 -1.13 -7.91
CA HIS A 218 -12.40 0.12 -8.42
C HIS A 218 -13.02 1.35 -7.76
N PHE A 219 -14.35 1.36 -7.61
CA PHE A 219 -15.04 2.43 -6.92
C PHE A 219 -14.63 2.48 -5.44
N VAL A 220 -14.54 1.34 -4.74
CA VAL A 220 -14.02 1.27 -3.36
C VAL A 220 -12.63 1.89 -3.26
N PHE A 221 -11.72 1.52 -4.15
CA PHE A 221 -10.33 1.96 -4.11
C PHE A 221 -10.13 3.43 -4.45
N THR A 222 -11.01 4.03 -5.25
CA THR A 222 -10.78 5.36 -5.82
C THR A 222 -11.77 6.42 -5.35
N ASN A 223 -12.91 6.06 -4.74
CA ASN A 223 -13.95 7.02 -4.38
C ASN A 223 -13.41 8.14 -3.46
N TYR A 224 -12.50 7.80 -2.54
CA TYR A 224 -11.90 8.79 -1.65
C TYR A 224 -11.08 9.88 -2.36
N VAL A 225 -10.57 9.61 -3.56
CA VAL A 225 -9.84 10.61 -4.37
C VAL A 225 -10.70 11.83 -4.70
N GLY A 226 -12.02 11.65 -4.82
CA GLY A 226 -12.99 12.72 -5.04
C GLY A 226 -13.56 13.34 -3.76
N ASP A 227 -13.41 12.66 -2.62
CA ASP A 227 -13.94 13.08 -1.32
C ASP A 227 -12.89 13.87 -0.52
N ARG A 228 -11.77 13.21 -0.15
CA ARG A 228 -10.63 13.77 0.61
C ARG A 228 -10.95 14.36 1.98
N HIS A 229 -12.09 14.00 2.57
CA HIS A 229 -12.42 14.36 3.95
C HIS A 229 -12.13 13.18 4.88
N LEU A 230 -11.29 13.41 5.90
CA LEU A 230 -11.12 12.46 7.00
C LEU A 230 -12.48 12.12 7.61
N ARG A 231 -12.61 10.90 8.16
CA ARG A 231 -13.82 10.49 8.87
C ARG A 231 -13.54 10.55 10.36
N PRO A 232 -14.45 11.11 11.17
CA PRO A 232 -14.32 11.01 12.60
C PRO A 232 -14.55 9.56 13.02
N ASP A 233 -13.79 9.10 14.01
CA ASP A 233 -14.02 7.84 14.69
C ASP A 233 -15.45 7.83 15.27
N PRO A 234 -16.28 6.80 14.99
CA PRO A 234 -17.66 6.78 15.45
C PRO A 234 -17.84 6.79 16.97
N ASP A 235 -16.85 6.30 17.72
CA ASP A 235 -16.91 6.14 19.16
C ASP A 235 -16.35 7.37 19.89
N SER A 236 -15.21 7.92 19.44
CA SER A 236 -14.58 9.10 20.08
C SER A 236 -14.92 10.44 19.41
N GLY A 237 -15.24 10.45 18.12
CA GLY A 237 -15.42 11.66 17.32
C GLY A 237 -14.10 12.31 16.86
N ASP A 238 -12.96 11.72 17.21
CA ASP A 238 -11.63 12.21 16.81
C ASP A 238 -11.36 11.92 15.34
N TYR A 239 -10.54 12.73 14.69
CA TYR A 239 -10.08 12.48 13.32
C TYR A 239 -8.71 11.83 13.36
N GLU A 240 -8.47 10.92 12.41
CA GLU A 240 -7.13 10.39 12.15
C GLU A 240 -6.13 11.52 11.85
N GLU A 241 -4.87 11.27 12.19
CA GLU A 241 -3.81 12.25 11.99
C GLU A 241 -3.45 12.41 10.50
N TRP A 242 -3.77 11.42 9.67
CA TRP A 242 -3.59 11.45 8.22
C TRP A 242 -4.56 10.51 7.50
N ASP A 243 -4.78 10.75 6.20
CA ASP A 243 -5.40 9.78 5.30
C ASP A 243 -4.36 8.89 4.63
N GLU A 244 -4.63 7.64 4.24
CA GLU A 244 -3.64 6.85 3.49
C GLU A 244 -4.03 6.62 2.02
N LEU A 245 -3.11 6.97 1.13
CA LEU A 245 -3.09 6.55 -0.27
C LEU A 245 -1.92 5.62 -0.52
N VAL A 246 -2.15 4.59 -1.33
CA VAL A 246 -1.06 3.87 -1.98
C VAL A 246 -0.97 4.31 -3.42
N VAL A 247 0.21 4.77 -3.81
CA VAL A 247 0.47 5.31 -5.16
C VAL A 247 1.67 4.65 -5.81
N ASN A 248 1.67 4.60 -7.14
CA ASN A 248 2.81 4.16 -7.95
C ASN A 248 3.02 5.14 -9.13
N ASN A 249 3.99 4.83 -10.00
CA ASN A 249 4.28 5.66 -11.18
C ASN A 249 4.46 7.15 -10.82
N ILE A 250 5.26 7.36 -9.76
CA ILE A 250 5.47 8.66 -9.14
C ILE A 250 6.32 9.55 -10.03
N LYS A 251 6.02 10.85 -9.99
CA LYS A 251 6.85 11.92 -10.51
C LYS A 251 7.04 12.97 -9.42
N ILE A 252 8.29 13.24 -9.05
CA ILE A 252 8.62 14.31 -8.10
C ILE A 252 8.37 15.65 -8.76
N ILE A 253 7.63 16.52 -8.08
CA ILE A 253 7.34 17.88 -8.54
C ILE A 253 8.11 18.92 -7.75
N LYS A 254 8.16 18.75 -6.42
CA LYS A 254 8.84 19.66 -5.51
C LYS A 254 9.11 18.98 -4.17
N ILE A 255 10.24 19.29 -3.56
CA ILE A 255 10.56 18.89 -2.18
C ILE A 255 10.23 20.06 -1.24
N HIS A 256 9.66 19.77 -0.09
CA HIS A 256 9.41 20.73 0.96
C HIS A 256 10.18 20.32 2.19
N VAL A 257 11.01 21.23 2.70
CA VAL A 257 11.89 20.98 3.85
C VAL A 257 11.34 21.73 5.04
N GLY A 258 11.10 21.02 6.14
CA GLY A 258 10.60 21.58 7.40
C GLY A 258 11.63 22.49 8.09
N PRO A 259 11.20 23.26 9.10
CA PRO A 259 12.02 24.32 9.70
C PRO A 259 13.33 23.83 10.31
N GLU A 260 13.37 22.60 10.81
CA GLU A 260 14.57 22.00 11.40
C GLU A 260 15.71 21.86 10.39
N PHE A 261 15.39 21.46 9.15
CA PHE A 261 16.38 21.14 8.11
C PHE A 261 16.47 22.20 7.01
N ALA A 262 15.51 23.13 6.92
CA ALA A 262 15.50 24.17 5.90
C ALA A 262 16.80 25.03 5.87
N PRO A 263 17.43 25.38 7.01
CA PRO A 263 18.69 26.12 7.02
C PRO A 263 19.85 25.42 6.30
N ASP A 264 19.83 24.08 6.23
CA ASP A 264 20.90 23.31 5.60
C ASP A 264 20.98 23.51 4.08
N PHE A 265 19.92 24.06 3.47
CA PHE A 265 19.79 24.26 2.02
C PHE A 265 19.72 25.73 1.60
N GLU A 266 20.08 26.69 2.47
CA GLU A 266 19.98 28.13 2.14
C GLU A 266 20.83 28.55 0.93
N GLU A 267 21.94 27.87 0.70
CA GLU A 267 22.86 28.13 -0.40
C GLU A 267 22.61 27.22 -1.62
N ASP A 268 21.65 26.29 -1.53
CA ASP A 268 21.37 25.32 -2.58
C ASP A 268 20.27 25.78 -3.55
N ASP A 269 20.45 25.49 -4.84
CA ASP A 269 19.46 25.75 -5.88
C ASP A 269 18.44 24.59 -6.04
N ASP A 270 18.85 23.37 -5.68
CA ASP A 270 18.04 22.16 -5.78
C ASP A 270 18.43 21.10 -4.74
N ILE A 271 17.58 20.09 -4.56
CA ILE A 271 17.90 18.87 -3.79
C ILE A 271 17.85 17.70 -4.76
N ASP A 272 18.99 17.07 -5.02
CA ASP A 272 19.15 15.97 -5.97
C ASP A 272 18.61 16.28 -7.39
N GLY A 273 18.74 17.53 -7.85
CA GLY A 273 18.22 18.00 -9.13
C GLY A 273 16.71 18.28 -9.14
N PHE A 274 16.05 18.30 -7.97
CA PHE A 274 14.64 18.66 -7.83
C PHE A 274 14.46 20.03 -7.17
N PRO A 275 13.51 20.85 -7.64
CA PRO A 275 13.22 22.11 -6.99
C PRO A 275 12.69 21.87 -5.58
N PHE A 276 13.13 22.69 -4.63
CA PHE A 276 12.66 22.60 -3.25
C PHE A 276 12.05 23.91 -2.75
N LYS A 277 11.58 23.88 -1.50
CA LYS A 277 11.24 25.05 -0.68
C LYS A 277 11.46 24.72 0.79
N GLY A 278 12.31 25.49 1.47
CA GLY A 278 12.38 25.54 2.93
C GLY A 278 11.19 26.30 3.52
N TRP A 279 10.78 25.92 4.73
CA TRP A 279 9.67 26.52 5.45
C TRP A 279 10.09 26.90 6.86
N ASP A 280 9.74 28.11 7.30
CA ASP A 280 10.03 28.58 8.67
C ASP A 280 9.02 28.04 9.70
N ASP A 281 7.82 27.64 9.25
CA ASP A 281 6.78 27.04 10.09
C ASP A 281 6.08 25.90 9.34
N THR A 282 5.98 24.75 10.01
CA THR A 282 5.29 23.56 9.50
C THR A 282 3.80 23.82 9.25
N GLY A 283 3.16 24.71 10.03
CA GLY A 283 1.77 25.09 9.81
C GLY A 283 1.52 25.75 8.45
N ASP A 284 2.45 26.56 7.96
CA ASP A 284 2.37 27.14 6.61
C ASP A 284 2.60 26.10 5.50
N LEU A 285 3.45 25.10 5.75
CA LEU A 285 3.58 23.93 4.88
C LEU A 285 2.26 23.14 4.82
N THR A 286 1.62 22.86 5.96
CA THR A 286 0.31 22.19 6.00
C THR A 286 -0.76 22.98 5.24
N LYS A 287 -0.80 24.31 5.37
CA LYS A 287 -1.71 25.17 4.60
C LYS A 287 -1.44 25.07 3.09
N TYR A 288 -0.17 25.04 2.69
CA TYR A 288 0.21 24.88 1.28
C TYR A 288 -0.26 23.53 0.71
N ILE A 289 -0.04 22.45 1.46
CA ILE A 289 -0.51 21.10 1.10
C ILE A 289 -2.03 21.13 0.87
N ALA A 290 -2.79 21.63 1.84
CA ALA A 290 -4.25 21.73 1.74
C ALA A 290 -4.71 22.55 0.53
N GLN A 291 -4.04 23.67 0.22
CA GLN A 291 -4.31 24.48 -0.97
C GLN A 291 -4.05 23.71 -2.27
N LYS A 292 -2.95 22.96 -2.35
CA LYS A 292 -2.60 22.16 -3.53
C LYS A 292 -3.55 20.99 -3.75
N VAL A 293 -3.91 20.28 -2.67
CA VAL A 293 -4.93 19.23 -2.70
C VAL A 293 -6.26 19.79 -3.20
N LYS A 294 -6.72 20.92 -2.65
CA LYS A 294 -7.97 21.57 -3.09
C LYS A 294 -7.91 22.01 -4.56
N LYS A 295 -6.77 22.51 -5.02
CA LYS A 295 -6.58 22.91 -6.42
C LYS A 295 -6.59 21.71 -7.37
N ASP A 296 -5.97 20.60 -6.99
CA ASP A 296 -6.00 19.36 -7.76
C ASP A 296 -7.43 18.81 -7.86
N LEU A 297 -8.16 18.74 -6.74
CA LEU A 297 -9.54 18.27 -6.72
C LEU A 297 -10.46 19.09 -7.64
N LYS A 298 -10.28 20.41 -7.69
CA LYS A 298 -11.05 21.29 -8.59
C LYS A 298 -10.81 21.01 -10.08
N LYS A 299 -9.62 20.56 -10.47
CA LYS A 299 -9.30 20.23 -11.87
C LYS A 299 -9.93 18.92 -12.35
N ARG A 300 -10.46 18.12 -11.42
CA ARG A 300 -11.07 16.81 -11.69
C ARG A 300 -12.58 16.90 -11.90
N LYS A 301 -13.21 18.00 -11.48
CA LYS A 301 -14.62 18.30 -11.70
C LYS A 301 -14.78 19.03 -13.03
#